data_AF-A0A0C9V5F3-F1
#
_entry.id   AF-A0A0C9V5F3-F1
#
_cell.length_a   1.000
_cell.length_b   1.000
_cell.length_c   1.000
_cell.angle_alpha   90.00
_cell.angle_beta   90.00
_cell.angle_gamma   90.00
#
_symmetry.space_group_name_H-M   'P 1'
#
loop_
_entity.id
_entity.type
_entity.pdbx_description
1 polymer ?
#
loop_
_entity_poly.entity_id
_entity_poly.type
_entity_poly.pdbx_seq_one_letter_code
_entity_poly.pdbx_strand_id
1 'polypeptide(L)'
;GSDAKLIIWSIPNKRREDTVYCNANGDVTDIAWVSLQPTALSLIFGCADGSIHIMNANLAAFRHTRIIEAFAGPVEKLDFDPFQQRLAAVGEGELKVWDVNGGWSISLHATELSTGFIAKTVHFFDQGRGILVGFLESHRM
;
A
#
# COMPACT_ATOMS: atom_id res chain seq x y z
N GLY A 1 -10.44 15.26 -6.84
CA GLY A 1 -10.74 16.21 -5.73
C GLY A 1 -10.19 15.54 -4.50
N SER A 2 -9.30 16.21 -3.79
CA SER A 2 -8.33 15.67 -2.82
C SER A 2 -8.94 15.18 -1.51
N ASP A 3 -10.03 14.41 -1.57
CA ASP A 3 -10.79 14.00 -0.40
C ASP A 3 -10.51 12.57 0.07
N ALA A 4 -9.55 11.87 -0.56
CA ALA A 4 -9.04 10.55 -0.22
C ALA A 4 -10.13 9.63 0.37
N LYS A 5 -11.07 9.22 -0.47
CA LYS A 5 -12.22 8.39 -0.05
C LYS A 5 -12.07 6.97 -0.54
N LEU A 6 -12.40 6.03 0.34
CA LEU A 6 -12.55 4.63 0.00
C LEU A 6 -14.01 4.24 0.15
N ILE A 7 -14.52 3.52 -0.84
CA ILE A 7 -15.93 3.10 -0.87
C ILE A 7 -15.99 1.61 -0.55
N ILE A 8 -16.80 1.26 0.45
CA ILE A 8 -17.14 -0.13 0.74
C ILE A 8 -18.47 -0.41 0.04
N TRP A 9 -18.40 -1.27 -0.97
CA TRP A 9 -19.54 -1.64 -1.78
C TRP A 9 -19.85 -3.12 -1.64
N SER A 10 -21.12 -3.42 -1.42
CA SER A 10 -21.60 -4.77 -1.14
C SER A 10 -22.14 -5.43 -2.38
N ILE A 11 -21.50 -6.54 -2.76
CA ILE A 11 -21.94 -7.38 -3.88
C ILE A 11 -23.33 -7.99 -3.61
N PRO A 12 -23.61 -8.60 -2.45
CA PRO A 12 -24.92 -9.18 -2.19
C PRO A 12 -26.04 -8.13 -2.18
N ASN A 13 -25.79 -6.96 -1.57
CA ASN A 13 -26.79 -5.91 -1.41
C ASN A 13 -26.85 -4.94 -2.60
N LYS A 14 -25.92 -5.05 -3.55
CA LYS A 14 -25.76 -4.21 -4.74
C LYS A 14 -25.74 -2.71 -4.45
N ARG A 15 -25.15 -2.31 -3.32
CA ARG A 15 -25.13 -0.91 -2.87
C ARG A 15 -23.85 -0.57 -2.13
N ARG A 16 -23.54 0.72 -2.07
CA ARG A 16 -22.55 1.25 -1.14
C ARG A 16 -23.04 1.01 0.29
N GLU A 17 -22.25 0.33 1.10
CA GLU A 17 -22.50 0.15 2.53
C GLU A 17 -21.86 1.26 3.34
N ASP A 18 -20.64 1.68 2.97
CA ASP A 18 -19.93 2.70 3.73
C ASP A 18 -18.95 3.51 2.88
N THR A 19 -18.43 4.61 3.44
CA THR A 19 -17.34 5.41 2.89
C THR A 19 -16.34 5.71 3.99
N VAL A 20 -15.12 5.23 3.81
CA VAL A 20 -14.00 5.56 4.69
C VAL A 20 -13.37 6.84 4.17
N TYR A 21 -13.31 7.85 5.03
CA TYR A 21 -12.62 9.10 4.77
C TYR A 21 -11.22 8.95 5.34
N CYS A 22 -10.24 8.94 4.46
CA CYS A 22 -8.84 8.82 4.84
C CYS A 22 -8.32 10.24 5.08
N ASN A 23 -7.65 10.46 6.21
CA ASN A 23 -6.95 11.73 6.46
C ASN A 23 -5.59 11.77 5.72
N ALA A 24 -5.57 11.29 4.47
CA ALA A 24 -4.39 11.26 3.63
C ALA A 24 -4.26 12.56 2.84
N ASN A 25 -3.04 12.98 2.52
CA ASN A 25 -2.86 14.11 1.63
C ASN A 25 -2.79 13.58 0.19
N GLY A 26 -3.79 13.92 -0.63
CA GLY A 26 -3.84 13.48 -2.02
C GLY A 26 -4.60 12.18 -2.26
N ASP A 27 -4.70 11.80 -3.53
CA ASP A 27 -5.60 10.74 -3.98
C ASP A 27 -5.05 9.36 -3.62
N VAL A 28 -5.94 8.42 -3.27
CA VAL A 28 -5.56 7.02 -3.04
C VAL A 28 -5.23 6.37 -4.39
N THR A 29 -4.04 5.78 -4.50
CA THR A 29 -3.50 5.24 -5.76
C THR A 29 -3.56 3.72 -5.83
N ASP A 30 -3.39 3.03 -4.70
CA ASP A 30 -3.47 1.58 -4.62
C ASP A 30 -3.97 1.13 -3.25
N ILE A 31 -4.60 -0.04 -3.18
CA ILE A 31 -5.28 -0.55 -1.98
C ILE A 31 -5.05 -2.06 -1.84
N ALA A 32 -4.79 -2.52 -0.62
CA ALA A 32 -4.68 -3.93 -0.27
C ALA A 32 -5.37 -4.25 1.07
N TRP A 33 -5.93 -5.45 1.16
CA TRP A 33 -6.51 -6.01 2.38
C TRP A 33 -5.64 -7.15 2.89
N VAL A 34 -5.31 -7.13 4.17
CA VAL A 34 -4.29 -8.02 4.74
C VAL A 34 -4.69 -8.46 6.15
N SER A 35 -4.42 -9.73 6.47
CA SER A 35 -4.73 -10.31 7.79
C SER A 35 -3.45 -10.83 8.42
N LEU A 36 -2.83 -10.03 9.28
CA LEU A 36 -1.64 -10.44 10.06
C LEU A 36 -2.01 -11.32 11.25
N GLN A 37 -3.24 -11.22 11.73
CA GLN A 37 -3.78 -12.01 12.82
C GLN A 37 -5.09 -12.67 12.36
N PRO A 38 -5.47 -13.84 12.90
CA PRO A 38 -6.64 -14.59 12.42
C PRO A 38 -7.96 -13.82 12.48
N THR A 39 -8.07 -12.82 13.37
CA THR A 39 -9.31 -12.09 13.64
C THR A 39 -9.23 -10.61 13.29
N ALA A 40 -8.11 -10.14 12.72
CA ALA A 40 -7.90 -8.72 12.46
C ALA A 40 -7.61 -8.50 10.98
N LEU A 41 -8.57 -7.88 10.30
CA LEU A 41 -8.39 -7.39 8.94
C LEU A 41 -7.78 -5.99 9.02
N SER A 42 -6.76 -5.73 8.20
CA SER A 42 -6.17 -4.41 8.04
C SER A 42 -6.25 -3.98 6.59
N LEU A 43 -6.41 -2.69 6.42
CA LEU A 43 -6.44 -2.00 5.14
C LEU A 43 -5.12 -1.25 4.98
N ILE A 44 -4.42 -1.50 3.89
CA ILE A 44 -3.25 -0.72 3.48
C ILE A 44 -3.63 0.03 2.21
N PHE A 45 -3.26 1.30 2.11
CA PHE A 45 -3.39 2.03 0.86
C PHE A 45 -2.25 3.02 0.67
N GLY A 46 -1.89 3.25 -0.59
CA GLY A 46 -0.90 4.22 -1.01
C GLY A 46 -1.55 5.50 -1.50
N CYS A 47 -0.83 6.60 -1.41
CA CYS A 47 -1.32 7.92 -1.78
C CYS A 47 -0.40 8.61 -2.79
N ALA A 48 -0.99 9.56 -3.52
CA ALA A 48 -0.27 10.38 -4.49
C ALA A 48 0.78 11.32 -3.86
N ASP A 49 0.71 11.58 -2.55
CA ASP A 49 1.75 12.32 -1.81
C ASP A 49 2.97 11.45 -1.42
N GLY A 50 2.95 10.14 -1.71
CA GLY A 50 4.02 9.21 -1.36
C GLY A 50 3.87 8.54 0.00
N SER A 51 2.78 8.82 0.71
CA SER A 51 2.47 8.18 1.98
C SER A 51 1.79 6.82 1.77
N ILE A 52 2.04 5.89 2.69
CA ILE A 52 1.32 4.62 2.82
C ILE A 52 0.61 4.62 4.16
N HIS A 53 -0.70 4.44 4.13
CA HIS A 53 -1.54 4.41 5.32
C HIS A 53 -1.96 2.99 5.65
N ILE A 54 -1.97 2.70 6.93
CA ILE A 54 -2.38 1.40 7.48
C ILE A 54 -3.47 1.65 8.50
N MET A 55 -4.60 0.99 8.30
CA MET A 55 -5.76 1.08 9.17
C MET A 55 -6.17 -0.32 9.64
N ASN A 56 -6.44 -0.45 10.93
CA ASN A 56 -7.16 -1.61 11.42
C ASN A 56 -8.61 -1.45 10.95
N ALA A 57 -9.10 -2.48 10.27
CA ALA A 57 -10.45 -2.55 9.77
C ALA A 57 -11.24 -3.55 10.61
N ASN A 58 -11.99 -3.00 11.56
CA ASN A 58 -13.17 -3.67 12.04
C ASN A 58 -14.33 -3.12 11.20
N LEU A 59 -15.22 -3.96 10.67
CA LEU A 59 -16.35 -3.50 9.83
C LEU A 59 -17.23 -2.45 10.53
N ALA A 60 -17.13 -2.32 11.85
CA ALA A 60 -17.78 -1.28 12.64
C ALA A 60 -17.02 0.07 12.69
N ALA A 61 -15.70 0.09 12.51
CA ALA A 61 -14.89 1.31 12.52
C ALA A 61 -13.49 1.10 11.92
N PHE A 62 -13.07 2.05 11.07
CA PHE A 62 -11.70 2.16 10.60
C PHE A 62 -10.87 3.03 11.53
N ARG A 63 -9.69 2.54 11.94
CA ARG A 63 -8.78 3.31 12.79
C ARG A 63 -7.38 3.32 12.21
N HIS A 64 -6.84 4.53 12.00
CA HIS A 64 -5.45 4.69 11.62
C HIS A 64 -4.55 4.03 12.66
N THR A 65 -3.70 3.13 12.19
CA THR A 65 -2.70 2.43 13.00
C THR A 65 -1.32 2.99 12.70
N ARG A 66 -1.02 3.25 11.42
CA ARG A 66 0.28 3.79 11.01
C ARG A 66 0.22 4.57 9.70
N ILE A 67 1.18 5.47 9.54
CA ILE A 67 1.50 6.17 8.29
C ILE A 67 2.99 5.95 8.03
N ILE A 68 3.35 5.71 6.78
CA ILE A 68 4.72 5.53 6.31
C ILE A 68 4.96 6.59 5.24
N GLU A 69 5.87 7.52 5.50
CA GLU A 69 6.36 8.48 4.49
C GLU A 69 7.35 7.74 3.59
N ALA A 70 6.83 7.05 2.56
CA ALA A 70 7.60 6.10 1.78
C ALA A 70 8.39 6.78 0.66
N PHE A 71 7.77 7.70 -0.07
CA PHE A 71 8.36 8.33 -1.26
C PHE A 71 8.13 9.84 -1.24
N ALA A 72 8.91 10.58 -2.04
CA ALA A 72 8.71 12.02 -2.24
C ALA A 72 7.61 12.33 -3.29
N GLY A 73 7.18 11.31 -4.03
CA GLY A 73 6.13 11.35 -5.05
C GLY A 73 5.18 10.17 -4.91
N PRO A 74 4.25 9.97 -5.86
CA PRO A 74 3.17 9.00 -5.72
C PRO A 74 3.64 7.58 -5.40
N VAL A 75 2.95 6.94 -4.45
CA VAL A 75 2.96 5.47 -4.39
C VAL A 75 2.23 4.96 -5.64
N GLU A 76 2.90 4.16 -6.46
CA GLU A 76 2.35 3.63 -7.71
C GLU A 76 1.70 2.26 -7.50
N LYS A 77 2.31 1.43 -6.66
CA LYS A 77 1.81 0.08 -6.37
C LYS A 77 2.27 -0.41 -5.01
N LEU A 78 1.44 -1.23 -4.39
CA LEU A 78 1.72 -1.98 -3.17
C LEU A 78 1.55 -3.48 -3.40
N ASP A 79 2.35 -4.27 -2.69
CA ASP A 79 2.07 -5.69 -2.50
C ASP A 79 2.51 -6.17 -1.13
N PHE A 80 1.82 -7.15 -0.58
CA PHE A 80 2.05 -7.66 0.77
C PHE A 80 2.25 -9.17 0.76
N ASP A 81 3.38 -9.62 1.31
CA ASP A 81 3.64 -11.02 1.56
C ASP A 81 3.23 -11.40 3.00
N PRO A 82 2.15 -12.18 3.18
CA PRO A 82 1.74 -12.64 4.50
C PRO A 82 2.63 -13.74 5.07
N PHE A 83 3.43 -14.43 4.25
CA PHE A 83 4.26 -15.55 4.70
C PHE A 83 5.51 -15.04 5.43
N GLN A 84 6.27 -14.12 4.83
CA GLN A 84 7.41 -13.48 5.49
C GLN A 84 7.05 -12.16 6.19
N GLN A 85 5.77 -11.76 6.15
CA GLN A 85 5.26 -10.51 6.71
C GLN A 85 6.02 -9.29 6.18
N ARG A 86 6.02 -9.12 4.86
CA ARG A 86 6.68 -7.98 4.20
C ARG A 86 5.72 -7.14 3.41
N LEU A 87 5.94 -5.84 3.43
CA LEU A 87 5.29 -4.89 2.54
C LEU A 87 6.30 -4.45 1.50
N ALA A 88 5.92 -4.47 0.23
CA ALA A 88 6.66 -3.85 -0.86
C ALA A 88 5.84 -2.72 -1.45
N ALA A 89 6.51 -1.64 -1.81
CA ALA A 89 5.92 -0.51 -2.50
C ALA A 89 6.87 0.02 -3.56
N VAL A 90 6.32 0.59 -4.61
CA VAL A 90 7.08 1.31 -5.62
C VAL A 90 6.52 2.70 -5.84
N GLY A 91 7.39 3.65 -6.15
CA GLY A 91 7.03 5.04 -6.45
C GLY A 91 8.19 5.72 -7.17
N GLU A 92 7.86 6.53 -8.18
CA GLU A 92 8.85 7.08 -9.12
C GLU A 92 9.77 5.96 -9.64
N GLY A 93 11.07 5.98 -9.37
CA GLY A 93 12.01 4.91 -9.76
C GLY A 93 12.45 4.00 -8.61
N GLU A 94 11.83 4.08 -7.43
CA GLU A 94 12.29 3.43 -6.21
C GLU A 94 11.39 2.24 -5.82
N LEU A 95 12.00 1.11 -5.49
CA LEU A 95 11.38 0.01 -4.76
C LEU A 95 11.78 0.13 -3.29
N LYS A 96 10.81 0.02 -2.38
CA LYS A 96 11.06 -0.18 -0.95
C LYS A 96 10.37 -1.43 -0.45
N VAL A 97 11.07 -2.15 0.41
CA VAL A 97 10.57 -3.34 1.09
C VAL A 97 10.76 -3.16 2.58
N TRP A 98 9.73 -3.46 3.36
CA TRP A 98 9.76 -3.42 4.82
C TRP A 98 9.39 -4.77 5.40
N ASP A 99 10.10 -5.18 6.45
CA ASP A 99 9.60 -6.20 7.35
C ASP A 99 8.52 -5.60 8.25
N VAL A 100 7.45 -6.37 8.46
CA VAL A 100 6.27 -5.97 9.23
C VAL A 100 6.04 -6.99 10.34
N ASN A 101 5.75 -6.51 11.55
CA ASN A 101 5.35 -7.39 12.65
C ASN A 101 3.85 -7.34 12.92
N GLY A 102 3.34 -8.23 13.78
CA GLY A 102 1.91 -8.34 14.10
C GLY A 102 1.25 -7.09 14.70
N GLY A 103 2.03 -6.07 15.10
CA GLY A 103 1.54 -4.76 15.56
C GLY A 103 1.73 -3.64 14.54
N TRP A 104 1.96 -3.97 13.26
CA TRP A 104 2.28 -2.99 12.20
C TRP A 104 3.52 -2.14 12.50
N SER A 105 4.48 -2.70 13.25
CA SER A 105 5.82 -2.11 13.32
C SER A 105 6.56 -2.46 12.05
N ILE A 106 7.14 -1.45 11.42
CA ILE A 106 7.86 -1.58 10.16
C ILE A 106 9.35 -1.27 10.35
N SER A 107 10.19 -2.03 9.65
CA SER A 107 11.61 -1.74 9.49
C SER A 107 11.99 -1.89 8.03
N LEU A 108 12.75 -0.93 7.49
CA LEU A 108 13.21 -1.00 6.10
C LEU A 108 14.12 -2.21 5.93
N HIS A 109 13.72 -3.11 5.04
CA HIS A 109 14.42 -4.35 4.72
C HIS A 109 15.37 -4.16 3.54
N ALA A 110 14.88 -3.54 2.46
CA ALA A 110 15.64 -3.28 1.25
C ALA A 110 15.11 -2.05 0.50
N THR A 111 15.98 -1.42 -0.28
CA THR A 111 15.61 -0.41 -1.29
C THR A 111 16.41 -0.67 -2.57
N GLU A 112 15.82 -0.37 -3.71
CA GLU A 112 16.48 -0.36 -5.01
C GLU A 112 16.04 0.88 -5.79
N LEU A 113 16.99 1.60 -6.39
CA LEU A 113 16.73 2.82 -7.16
C LEU A 113 17.07 2.61 -8.63
N SER A 114 16.10 2.86 -9.51
CA SER A 114 16.28 2.87 -10.95
C SER A 114 16.19 4.30 -11.48
N THR A 115 17.29 4.81 -12.06
CA THR A 115 17.32 6.15 -12.64
C THR A 115 16.79 6.14 -14.08
N GLY A 116 15.98 7.13 -14.44
CA GLY A 116 15.40 7.25 -15.78
C GLY A 116 14.19 6.36 -16.07
N PHE A 117 13.74 5.58 -15.10
CA PHE A 117 12.55 4.73 -15.19
C PHE A 117 11.55 5.05 -14.09
N ILE A 118 10.28 4.73 -14.35
CA ILE A 118 9.20 4.80 -13.37
C ILE A 118 8.71 3.38 -13.08
N ALA A 119 8.90 2.90 -11.86
CA ALA A 119 8.34 1.66 -11.35
C ALA A 119 6.82 1.80 -11.23
N LYS A 120 6.08 0.87 -11.83
CA LYS A 120 4.61 0.89 -11.90
C LYS A 120 3.92 -0.29 -11.23
N THR A 121 4.63 -1.40 -11.08
CA THR A 121 4.07 -2.61 -10.49
C THR A 121 5.10 -3.26 -9.60
N VAL A 122 4.62 -3.90 -8.54
CA VAL A 122 5.43 -4.69 -7.63
C VAL A 122 4.63 -5.90 -7.21
N HIS A 123 5.24 -7.09 -7.23
CA HIS A 123 4.60 -8.34 -6.84
C HIS A 123 5.59 -9.29 -6.16
N PHE A 124 5.26 -9.75 -4.95
CA PHE A 124 5.95 -10.88 -4.32
C PHE A 124 5.60 -12.18 -5.04
N PHE A 125 6.58 -13.08 -5.10
CA PHE A 125 6.40 -14.44 -5.59
C PHE A 125 7.33 -15.41 -4.84
N ASP A 126 7.19 -16.71 -5.12
CA ASP A 126 7.98 -17.77 -4.49
C ASP A 126 7.98 -17.69 -2.95
N GLN A 127 6.78 -17.58 -2.36
CA GLN A 127 6.58 -17.44 -0.91
C GLN A 127 7.39 -16.28 -0.31
N GLY A 128 7.44 -15.15 -1.03
CA GLY A 128 8.11 -13.92 -0.59
C GLY A 128 9.63 -13.89 -0.79
N ARG A 129 10.20 -14.91 -1.45
CA ARG A 129 11.65 -14.95 -1.74
C ARG A 129 12.05 -14.06 -2.90
N GLY A 130 11.12 -13.81 -3.82
CA GLY A 130 11.34 -12.96 -4.98
C GLY A 130 10.34 -11.82 -5.05
N ILE A 131 10.76 -10.74 -5.71
CA ILE A 131 9.91 -9.60 -6.07
C ILE A 131 10.07 -9.35 -7.58
N LEU A 132 8.95 -9.15 -8.27
CA LEU A 132 8.90 -8.64 -9.63
C LEU A 132 8.60 -7.15 -9.58
N VAL A 133 9.40 -6.36 -10.30
CA VAL A 133 9.15 -4.92 -10.50
C VAL A 133 9.02 -4.64 -11.98
N GLY A 134 7.90 -4.03 -12.36
CA GLY A 134 7.68 -3.56 -13.73
C GLY A 134 7.99 -2.07 -13.84
N PHE A 135 8.81 -1.69 -14.80
CA PHE A 135 9.22 -0.31 -15.06
C PHE A 135 8.67 0.19 -16.41
N LEU A 136 8.42 1.49 -16.48
CA LEU A 136 8.22 2.26 -17.71
C LEU A 136 9.39 3.22 -17.90
N GLU A 137 9.78 3.51 -19.14
CA GLU A 137 10.74 4.59 -19.41
C GLU A 137 10.16 5.93 -18.91
N SER A 138 10.98 6.70 -18.21
CA SER A 138 10.64 8.07 -17.86
C SER A 138 11.06 8.99 -19.02
N HIS A 139 10.14 9.83 -19.52
CA HIS A 139 10.49 10.86 -20.50
C HIS A 139 11.14 12.10 -19.87
N ARG A 140 11.60 12.01 -18.60
CA ARG A 140 12.32 13.09 -17.93
C ARG A 140 13.82 12.94 -18.20
N MET A 141 14.30 13.64 -19.23
CA MET A 141 15.74 13.96 -19.40
C MET A 141 16.09 15.21 -18.59
#